data_AF-A0A8H7LGX2-F1
#
_entry.id   AF-A0A8H7LGX2-F1
#
_cell.length_a   1.000
_cell.length_b   1.000
_cell.length_c   1.000
_cell.angle_alpha   90.00
_cell.angle_beta   90.00
_cell.angle_gamma   90.00
#
_symmetry.space_group_name_H-M   'P 1'
#
loop_
_entity.id
_entity.type
_entity.pdbx_description
1 polymer ?
#
loop_
_entity_poly.entity_id
_entity_poly.type
_entity_poly.pdbx_seq_one_letter_code
_entity_poly.pdbx_strand_id
1 'polypeptide(L)'
;MESLTFRQDIAHWGSGLVNIAWGRAPEKGYFKRVSKFVEMLAINSTIEAVTLPYFATDSIEWIRSASELPDHLRNMHPEDAMITSLNLSPGGNITIFVGSALLIPSLANHTSWSMDPWTSRTIEEKRLLIYLVGPIEDFRYTITKPSEGAYLYLDKSNMQAYAFAWVTFRAGVGRCRDYQCIISSRSTIRSNTRLSLEPHPFTFQALEMATTVAAALAYQNISIPYASENLNDYIETILLRSYSAAWNSISNLMSTSLAPSRYHPAVPVLVAKVDRARVFGWLGLQLSVTLLSIIFLILQRKVSQIPLLGDVSLAAFYLDTTNLPESDSPYAPIDGALKVHDEDGLLKVKVV
;
A
#
# COMPACT_ATOMS: atom_id res chain seq x y z
N MET A 1 34.73 6.88 -17.68
CA MET A 1 35.33 6.87 -16.33
C MET A 1 34.25 7.36 -15.39
N GLU A 2 33.48 6.44 -14.81
CA GLU A 2 32.45 6.80 -13.83
C GLU A 2 33.15 7.31 -12.56
N SER A 3 32.76 8.47 -12.06
CA SER A 3 33.32 9.03 -10.83
C SER A 3 32.84 8.21 -9.62
N LEU A 4 33.67 8.15 -8.56
CA LEU A 4 33.33 7.53 -7.27
C LEU A 4 31.97 8.03 -6.74
N THR A 5 31.67 9.31 -6.98
CA THR A 5 30.41 9.98 -6.59
C THR A 5 29.18 9.34 -7.22
N PHE A 6 29.23 9.00 -8.50
CA PHE A 6 28.09 8.38 -9.20
C PHE A 6 27.71 7.02 -8.58
N ARG A 7 28.70 6.28 -8.07
CA ARG A 7 28.49 4.95 -7.50
C ARG A 7 27.96 5.01 -6.07
N GLN A 8 28.40 6.00 -5.29
CA GLN A 8 27.80 6.38 -4.02
C GLN A 8 26.32 6.76 -4.19
N ASP A 9 26.00 7.56 -5.22
CA ASP A 9 24.63 7.97 -5.50
C ASP A 9 23.72 6.77 -5.79
N ILE A 10 24.22 5.73 -6.47
CA ILE A 10 23.46 4.49 -6.72
C ILE A 10 23.16 3.75 -5.41
N ALA A 11 24.14 3.62 -4.52
CA ALA A 11 23.94 2.95 -3.22
C ALA A 11 22.93 3.73 -2.35
N HIS A 12 23.04 5.05 -2.30
CA HIS A 12 22.07 5.92 -1.63
C HIS A 12 20.68 5.85 -2.25
N TRP A 13 20.61 5.81 -3.59
CA TRP A 13 19.34 5.64 -4.28
C TRP A 13 18.68 4.31 -3.92
N GLY A 14 19.49 3.25 -3.78
CA GLY A 14 19.05 1.94 -3.32
C GLY A 14 18.38 1.97 -1.94
N SER A 15 18.93 2.68 -0.96
CA SER A 15 18.29 2.81 0.36
C SER A 15 16.92 3.51 0.25
N GLY A 16 16.82 4.51 -0.63
CA GLY A 16 15.56 5.16 -0.98
C GLY A 16 14.51 4.20 -1.56
N LEU A 17 14.91 3.25 -2.41
CA LEU A 17 14.02 2.23 -2.96
C LEU A 17 13.47 1.30 -1.86
N VAL A 18 14.25 1.00 -0.81
CA VAL A 18 13.75 0.17 0.30
C VAL A 18 12.56 0.84 1.00
N ASN A 19 12.61 2.15 1.20
CA ASN A 19 11.52 2.90 1.86
C ASN A 19 10.20 2.85 1.11
N ILE A 20 10.27 2.70 -0.21
CA ILE A 20 9.10 2.63 -1.07
C ILE A 20 8.42 1.25 -0.97
N ALA A 21 9.22 0.19 -0.87
CA ALA A 21 8.72 -1.19 -0.96
C ALA A 21 8.49 -1.88 0.39
N TRP A 22 9.17 -1.48 1.46
CA TRP A 22 9.11 -2.15 2.75
C TRP A 22 8.79 -1.18 3.89
N GLY A 23 7.95 -1.63 4.82
CA GLY A 23 7.78 -1.01 6.13
C GLY A 23 8.80 -1.53 7.16
N ARG A 24 8.64 -1.19 8.44
CA ARG A 24 9.50 -1.70 9.51
C ARG A 24 9.30 -3.18 9.80
N ALA A 25 8.06 -3.68 9.69
CA ALA A 25 7.74 -5.08 10.01
C ALA A 25 8.55 -6.06 9.12
N PRO A 26 9.06 -7.16 9.69
CA PRO A 26 9.68 -8.22 8.91
C PRO A 26 8.61 -8.92 8.05
N GLU A 27 8.90 -9.11 6.77
CA GLU A 27 8.00 -9.77 5.82
C GLU A 27 8.68 -11.04 5.32
N LYS A 28 8.35 -12.19 5.92
CA LYS A 28 8.96 -13.47 5.58
C LYS A 28 8.26 -14.11 4.37
N GLY A 29 9.04 -14.70 3.48
CA GLY A 29 8.52 -15.50 2.36
C GLY A 29 8.04 -14.71 1.14
N TYR A 30 8.19 -13.39 1.13
CA TYR A 30 7.86 -12.55 -0.02
C TYR A 30 9.09 -11.84 -0.55
N PHE A 31 9.22 -11.80 -1.88
CA PHE A 31 10.26 -11.03 -2.57
C PHE A 31 9.62 -9.82 -3.22
N LYS A 32 10.32 -8.69 -3.19
CA LYS A 32 9.82 -7.43 -3.75
C LYS A 32 10.84 -6.75 -4.64
N ARG A 33 10.30 -6.03 -5.62
CA ARG A 33 11.03 -5.18 -6.55
C ARG A 33 10.37 -3.82 -6.61
N VAL A 34 11.20 -2.78 -6.67
CA VAL A 34 10.73 -1.43 -7.01
C VAL A 34 10.96 -1.18 -8.50
N SER A 35 9.89 -0.82 -9.19
CA SER A 35 9.92 -0.49 -10.62
C SER A 35 9.03 0.72 -10.87
N LYS A 36 9.58 1.74 -11.54
CA LYS A 36 8.80 2.92 -11.96
C LYS A 36 7.82 2.60 -13.09
N PHE A 37 8.06 1.52 -13.84
CA PHE A 37 7.21 1.13 -14.97
C PHE A 37 5.80 0.68 -14.55
N VAL A 38 5.61 0.31 -13.29
CA VAL A 38 4.31 -0.12 -12.77
C VAL A 38 3.55 0.98 -12.04
N GLU A 39 4.10 2.20 -11.97
CA GLU A 39 3.53 3.34 -11.22
C GLU A 39 2.14 3.75 -11.69
N MET A 40 1.87 3.57 -12.99
CA MET A 40 0.59 3.89 -13.61
C MET A 40 -0.42 2.74 -13.56
N LEU A 41 -0.03 1.57 -13.06
CA LEU A 41 -0.89 0.40 -13.00
C LEU A 41 -1.68 0.37 -11.68
N ALA A 42 -2.89 -0.19 -11.71
CA ALA A 42 -3.72 -0.30 -10.51
C ALA A 42 -3.08 -1.25 -9.48
N ILE A 43 -3.16 -0.87 -8.20
CA ILE A 43 -2.78 -1.77 -7.09
C ILE A 43 -3.62 -3.05 -7.17
N ASN A 44 -3.01 -4.19 -6.86
CA ASN A 44 -3.52 -5.55 -7.04
C ASN A 44 -3.57 -6.07 -8.49
N SER A 45 -3.11 -5.31 -9.48
CA SER A 45 -2.90 -5.88 -10.82
C SER A 45 -1.84 -6.97 -10.75
N THR A 46 -1.97 -8.01 -11.57
CA THR A 46 -0.98 -9.09 -11.67
C THR A 46 -0.13 -8.94 -12.93
N ILE A 47 1.13 -9.35 -12.86
CA ILE A 47 2.09 -9.24 -13.96
C ILE A 47 2.47 -10.65 -14.41
N GLU A 48 2.37 -10.91 -15.72
CA GLU A 48 2.62 -12.22 -16.34
C GLU A 48 4.03 -12.72 -16.04
N ALA A 49 5.05 -11.92 -16.36
CA ALA A 49 6.45 -12.27 -16.22
C ALA A 49 7.26 -11.11 -15.64
N VAL A 50 7.90 -11.33 -14.51
CA VAL A 50 8.78 -10.32 -13.89
C VAL A 50 9.90 -10.98 -13.09
N THR A 51 11.09 -10.40 -13.18
CA THR A 51 12.25 -10.81 -12.40
C THR A 51 12.34 -9.97 -11.12
N LEU A 52 12.41 -10.65 -9.99
CA LEU A 52 12.55 -10.10 -8.64
C LEU A 52 13.92 -10.48 -8.06
N PRO A 53 14.53 -9.63 -7.22
CA PRO A 53 15.72 -10.04 -6.47
C PRO A 53 15.36 -11.17 -5.49
N TYR A 54 16.27 -12.14 -5.36
CA TYR A 54 16.15 -13.26 -4.44
C TYR A 54 17.36 -13.27 -3.51
N PHE A 55 17.11 -13.14 -2.21
CA PHE A 55 18.10 -13.38 -1.17
C PHE A 55 17.44 -14.18 -0.06
N ALA A 56 18.04 -15.29 0.33
CA ALA A 56 17.54 -16.12 1.42
C ALA A 56 18.69 -16.44 2.36
N THR A 57 18.49 -16.15 3.64
CA THR A 57 19.38 -16.60 4.71
C THR A 57 18.97 -18.01 5.10
N ASP A 58 19.88 -18.97 5.00
CA ASP A 58 19.63 -20.36 5.37
C ASP A 58 20.04 -20.63 6.84
N SER A 59 21.11 -20.00 7.33
CA SER A 59 21.51 -20.07 8.75
C SER A 59 22.26 -18.83 9.22
N ILE A 60 22.12 -18.52 10.53
CA ILE A 60 22.92 -17.55 11.26
C ILE A 60 23.54 -18.26 12.46
N GLU A 61 24.85 -18.47 12.42
CA GLU A 61 25.62 -19.17 13.46
C GLU A 61 26.50 -18.17 14.20
N TRP A 62 26.06 -17.72 15.37
CA TRP A 62 26.82 -16.79 16.20
C TRP A 62 28.12 -17.46 16.69
N ILE A 63 29.23 -16.76 16.48
CA ILE A 63 30.56 -17.19 16.93
C ILE A 63 30.61 -17.12 18.46
N ARG A 64 31.16 -18.15 19.10
CA ARG A 64 31.18 -18.27 20.58
C ARG A 64 32.52 -17.92 21.19
N SER A 65 33.58 -17.95 20.40
CA SER A 65 34.94 -17.65 20.85
C SER A 65 35.76 -16.89 19.81
N ALA A 66 36.69 -16.06 20.26
CA ALA A 66 37.62 -15.35 19.37
C ALA A 66 38.44 -16.30 18.48
N SER A 67 38.69 -17.53 18.94
CA SER A 67 39.42 -18.56 18.18
C SER A 67 38.70 -19.06 16.92
N GLU A 68 37.38 -18.87 16.81
CA GLU A 68 36.61 -19.22 15.61
C GLU A 68 36.69 -18.15 14.52
N LEU A 69 37.21 -16.96 14.82
CA LEU A 69 37.43 -15.91 13.83
C LEU A 69 38.63 -16.26 12.93
N PRO A 70 38.57 -15.91 11.63
CA PRO A 70 39.71 -16.03 10.73
C PRO A 70 40.94 -15.25 11.24
N ASP A 71 42.15 -15.79 11.03
CA ASP A 71 43.41 -15.22 11.52
C ASP A 71 43.59 -13.73 11.20
N HIS A 72 43.25 -13.35 9.97
CA HIS A 72 43.39 -11.98 9.49
C HIS A 72 42.43 -10.99 10.16
N LEU A 73 41.33 -11.48 10.77
CA LEU A 73 40.37 -10.66 11.51
C LEU A 73 40.58 -10.71 13.01
N ARG A 74 41.29 -11.71 13.55
CA ARG A 74 41.60 -11.79 14.98
C ARG A 74 42.45 -10.63 15.47
N ASN A 75 43.33 -10.13 14.62
CA ASN A 75 44.27 -9.04 14.94
C ASN A 75 43.82 -7.69 14.36
N MET A 76 42.64 -7.62 13.74
CA MET A 76 42.10 -6.41 13.13
C MET A 76 40.96 -5.88 14.00
N HIS A 77 40.87 -4.55 14.16
CA HIS A 77 39.72 -3.96 14.83
C HIS A 77 38.45 -4.27 14.02
N PRO A 78 37.32 -4.64 14.64
CA PRO A 78 36.11 -5.00 13.89
C PRO A 78 35.59 -3.85 13.02
N GLU A 79 35.72 -2.60 13.49
CA GLU A 79 35.38 -1.41 12.70
C GLU A 79 36.27 -1.28 11.46
N ASP A 80 37.59 -1.51 11.58
CA ASP A 80 38.52 -1.45 10.44
C ASP A 80 38.16 -2.51 9.40
N ALA A 81 37.74 -3.71 9.83
CA ALA A 81 37.27 -4.76 8.94
C ALA A 81 35.98 -4.35 8.20
N MET A 82 35.04 -3.71 8.90
CA MET A 82 33.82 -3.17 8.30
C MET A 82 34.11 -2.03 7.32
N ILE A 83 34.98 -1.08 7.68
CA ILE A 83 35.40 0.03 6.80
C ILE A 83 36.13 -0.53 5.57
N THR A 84 37.00 -1.52 5.74
CA THR A 84 37.69 -2.18 4.63
C THR A 84 36.67 -2.82 3.68
N SER A 85 35.67 -3.53 4.22
CA SER A 85 34.57 -4.10 3.43
C SER A 85 33.80 -3.03 2.64
N LEU A 86 33.49 -1.89 3.27
CA LEU A 86 32.80 -0.77 2.60
C LEU A 86 33.65 -0.12 1.50
N ASN A 87 34.96 -0.01 1.71
CA ASN A 87 35.89 0.52 0.70
C ASN A 87 36.04 -0.41 -0.51
N LEU A 88 35.82 -1.72 -0.34
CA LEU A 88 35.78 -2.70 -1.43
C LEU A 88 34.45 -2.67 -2.20
N SER A 89 33.38 -2.19 -1.55
CA SER A 89 32.05 -2.08 -2.16
C SER A 89 31.99 -0.93 -3.18
N PRO A 90 31.25 -1.09 -4.30
CA PRO A 90 31.04 -0.01 -5.28
C PRO A 90 30.43 1.25 -4.68
N GLY A 91 29.64 1.12 -3.60
CA GLY A 91 28.94 2.24 -2.97
C GLY A 91 29.84 3.17 -2.16
N GLY A 92 31.11 2.83 -1.95
CA GLY A 92 32.07 3.65 -1.21
C GLY A 92 31.82 3.69 0.30
N ASN A 93 32.55 4.59 0.97
CA ASN A 93 32.54 4.69 2.42
C ASN A 93 31.26 5.39 2.93
N ILE A 94 30.64 4.79 3.95
CA ILE A 94 29.49 5.32 4.67
C ILE A 94 29.74 5.14 6.15
N THR A 95 29.29 6.10 6.96
CA THR A 95 29.44 6.04 8.41
C THR A 95 28.71 4.81 8.96
N ILE A 96 29.46 3.97 9.70
CA ILE A 96 28.90 2.82 10.40
C ILE A 96 28.16 3.33 11.63
N PHE A 97 26.94 2.84 11.85
CA PHE A 97 26.11 3.23 12.98
C PHE A 97 25.67 1.99 13.78
N VAL A 98 25.23 2.20 15.02
CA VAL A 98 24.68 1.12 15.85
C VAL A 98 23.57 0.39 15.11
N GLY A 99 23.60 -0.94 15.14
CA GLY A 99 22.72 -1.80 14.36
C GLY A 99 23.29 -2.21 13.01
N SER A 100 24.40 -1.63 12.55
CA SER A 100 25.01 -2.02 11.26
C SER A 100 25.42 -3.49 11.28
N ALA A 101 24.94 -4.24 10.30
CA ALA A 101 25.23 -5.66 10.11
C ALA A 101 25.76 -5.89 8.69
N LEU A 102 27.05 -6.17 8.57
CA LEU A 102 27.74 -6.24 7.28
C LEU A 102 28.29 -7.63 7.03
N LEU A 103 27.98 -8.20 5.86
CA LEU A 103 28.67 -9.38 5.36
C LEU A 103 30.05 -8.95 4.87
N ILE A 104 31.08 -9.53 5.47
CA ILE A 104 32.47 -9.27 5.13
C ILE A 104 32.83 -10.16 3.94
N PRO A 105 33.19 -9.58 2.79
CA PRO A 105 33.70 -10.35 1.67
C PRO A 105 35.04 -10.98 2.06
N SER A 106 35.48 -12.00 1.31
CA SER A 106 36.80 -12.58 1.53
C SER A 106 37.88 -11.52 1.29
N LEU A 107 38.48 -10.99 2.36
CA LEU A 107 39.49 -9.93 2.28
C LEU A 107 40.80 -10.44 1.67
N ALA A 108 41.09 -11.75 1.80
CA ALA A 108 42.31 -12.35 1.27
C ALA A 108 42.29 -12.55 -0.26
N ASN A 109 41.14 -12.97 -0.81
CA ASN A 109 40.96 -13.28 -2.24
C ASN A 109 39.79 -12.49 -2.82
N HIS A 110 39.74 -11.19 -2.57
CA HIS A 110 38.65 -10.34 -3.03
C HIS A 110 38.69 -10.17 -4.55
N THR A 111 37.60 -10.56 -5.21
CA THR A 111 37.41 -10.26 -6.64
C THR A 111 36.87 -8.84 -6.75
N SER A 112 37.61 -7.94 -7.39
CA SER A 112 37.10 -6.59 -7.63
C SER A 112 35.78 -6.65 -8.39
N TRP A 113 34.76 -6.00 -7.86
CA TRP A 113 33.45 -5.89 -8.50
C TRP A 113 33.52 -5.33 -9.93
N SER A 114 34.53 -4.49 -10.22
CA SER A 114 34.77 -3.90 -11.55
C SER A 114 35.33 -4.88 -12.57
N MET A 115 35.91 -5.99 -12.11
CA MET A 115 36.47 -7.05 -12.95
C MET A 115 35.50 -8.23 -13.14
N ASP A 116 34.27 -8.13 -12.61
CA ASP A 116 33.29 -9.20 -12.79
C ASP A 116 32.87 -9.32 -14.27
N PRO A 117 32.91 -10.52 -14.86
CA PRO A 117 32.58 -10.72 -16.27
C PRO A 117 31.07 -10.66 -16.57
N TRP A 118 30.22 -10.27 -15.61
CA TRP A 118 28.76 -10.24 -15.72
C TRP A 118 28.18 -11.62 -16.06
N THR A 119 28.85 -12.67 -15.62
CA THR A 119 28.41 -14.05 -15.84
C THR A 119 27.15 -14.31 -15.02
N SER A 120 26.11 -14.81 -15.69
CA SER A 120 24.88 -15.20 -15.00
C SER A 120 25.16 -16.34 -14.03
N ARG A 121 25.01 -16.08 -12.74
CA ARG A 121 25.24 -17.07 -11.67
C ARG A 121 24.32 -16.85 -10.48
N THR A 122 24.08 -17.94 -9.77
CA THR A 122 23.59 -17.92 -8.38
C THR A 122 24.80 -17.92 -7.47
N ILE A 123 24.65 -17.38 -6.26
CA ILE A 123 25.69 -17.41 -5.23
C ILE A 123 25.13 -18.13 -4.01
N GLU A 124 25.79 -19.19 -3.59
CA GLU A 124 25.49 -19.91 -2.35
C GLU A 124 26.79 -19.96 -1.54
N GLU A 125 26.85 -19.16 -0.47
CA GLU A 125 28.10 -18.93 0.25
C GLU A 125 27.86 -18.81 1.76
N LYS A 126 28.91 -19.08 2.52
CA LYS A 126 29.00 -18.80 3.96
C LYS A 126 29.97 -17.65 4.17
N ARG A 127 29.48 -16.50 4.63
CA ARG A 127 30.31 -15.30 4.89
C ARG A 127 30.25 -14.91 6.36
N LEU A 128 31.31 -14.26 6.83
CA LEU A 128 31.34 -13.68 8.16
C LEU A 128 30.48 -12.42 8.16
N LEU A 129 29.63 -12.28 9.17
CA LEU A 129 28.88 -11.09 9.49
C LEU A 129 29.54 -10.41 10.69
N ILE A 130 29.76 -9.10 10.59
CA ILE A 130 30.08 -8.25 11.74
C ILE A 130 28.87 -7.38 12.04
N TYR A 131 28.41 -7.43 13.29
CA TYR A 131 27.28 -6.66 13.80
C TYR A 131 27.74 -5.69 14.88
N LEU A 132 27.57 -4.38 14.64
CA LEU A 132 27.80 -3.36 15.66
C LEU A 132 26.60 -3.32 16.61
N VAL A 133 26.76 -3.93 17.78
CA VAL A 133 25.67 -4.13 18.74
C VAL A 133 25.22 -2.81 19.33
N GLY A 134 26.17 -1.96 19.73
CA GLY A 134 25.87 -0.70 20.42
C GLY A 134 26.87 -0.38 21.52
N PRO A 135 26.59 0.64 22.33
CA PRO A 135 27.51 1.05 23.37
C PRO A 135 27.50 0.05 24.55
N ILE A 136 28.66 -0.10 25.20
CA ILE A 136 28.86 -1.07 26.30
C ILE A 136 27.92 -0.80 27.49
N GLU A 137 27.48 0.44 27.70
CA GLU A 137 26.58 0.80 28.80
C GLU A 137 25.10 0.45 28.52
N ASP A 138 24.68 0.45 27.25
CA ASP A 138 23.28 0.21 26.85
C ASP A 138 22.89 -1.28 26.76
N PHE A 139 23.83 -2.19 27.04
CA PHE A 139 23.56 -3.63 27.09
C PHE A 139 22.46 -4.04 28.08
N ARG A 140 22.03 -3.12 28.96
CA ARG A 140 21.02 -3.37 29.99
C ARG A 140 19.60 -2.99 29.58
N TYR A 141 19.37 -2.18 28.53
CA TYR A 141 18.05 -1.53 28.40
C TYR A 141 17.35 -1.60 27.04
N THR A 142 18.00 -1.83 25.90
CA THR A 142 17.28 -1.70 24.61
C THR A 142 17.71 -2.62 23.46
N ILE A 143 18.82 -3.34 23.53
CA ILE A 143 19.32 -4.12 22.37
C ILE A 143 19.36 -5.60 22.72
N THR A 144 18.63 -6.41 21.94
CA THR A 144 18.63 -7.86 22.11
C THR A 144 20.02 -8.38 21.82
N LYS A 145 20.63 -8.97 22.84
CA LYS A 145 21.93 -9.60 22.72
C LYS A 145 21.85 -10.76 21.71
N PRO A 146 22.94 -11.06 20.99
CA PRO A 146 23.01 -12.29 20.23
C PRO A 146 22.80 -13.50 21.15
N SER A 147 22.50 -14.65 20.55
CA SER A 147 22.17 -15.88 21.28
C SER A 147 23.12 -16.14 22.45
N GLU A 148 22.60 -16.71 23.54
CA GLU A 148 23.38 -16.97 24.75
C GLU A 148 24.71 -17.68 24.44
N GLY A 149 25.81 -17.11 24.93
CA GLY A 149 27.17 -17.59 24.65
C GLY A 149 27.83 -17.03 23.39
N ALA A 150 27.21 -16.10 22.67
CA ALA A 150 27.88 -15.40 21.58
C ALA A 150 29.06 -14.55 22.08
N TYR A 151 30.17 -14.62 21.34
CA TYR A 151 31.37 -13.83 21.57
C TYR A 151 31.09 -12.36 21.24
N LEU A 152 31.42 -11.49 22.20
CA LEU A 152 31.38 -10.04 22.05
C LEU A 152 32.79 -9.48 22.12
N TYR A 153 33.20 -8.78 21.07
CA TYR A 153 34.39 -7.94 21.12
C TYR A 153 34.02 -6.62 21.77
N LEU A 154 34.69 -6.26 22.87
CA LEU A 154 34.43 -5.05 23.63
C LEU A 154 35.53 -4.03 23.35
N ASP A 155 35.19 -2.98 22.61
CA ASP A 155 36.07 -1.84 22.42
C ASP A 155 35.85 -0.84 23.56
N LYS A 156 36.72 -0.90 24.57
CA LYS A 156 36.69 0.01 25.72
C LYS A 156 37.04 1.45 25.35
N SER A 157 37.73 1.68 24.23
CA SER A 157 38.17 3.01 23.83
C SER A 157 37.01 3.84 23.26
N ASN A 158 36.22 3.26 22.35
CA ASN A 158 35.04 3.90 21.79
C ASN A 158 33.74 3.54 22.53
N MET A 159 33.84 2.75 23.60
CA MET A 159 32.71 2.24 24.36
C MET A 159 31.72 1.45 23.49
N GLN A 160 32.18 0.72 22.48
CA GLN A 160 31.35 -0.03 21.54
C GLN A 160 31.52 -1.54 21.72
N ALA A 161 30.54 -2.30 21.22
CA ALA A 161 30.62 -3.75 21.19
C ALA A 161 30.18 -4.34 19.86
N TYR A 162 30.90 -5.37 19.43
CA TYR A 162 30.68 -6.06 18.17
C TYR A 162 30.39 -7.53 18.41
N ALA A 163 29.49 -8.07 17.61
CA ALA A 163 29.18 -9.50 17.56
C ALA A 163 29.51 -10.05 16.17
N PHE A 164 29.76 -11.35 16.12
CA PHE A 164 30.16 -12.03 14.89
C PHE A 164 29.29 -13.26 14.66
N ALA A 165 28.91 -13.49 13.42
CA ALA A 165 28.19 -14.69 13.02
C ALA A 165 28.66 -15.18 11.67
N TRP A 166 28.60 -16.49 11.46
CA TRP A 166 28.63 -17.04 10.12
C TRP A 166 27.23 -17.09 9.54
N VAL A 167 27.06 -16.48 8.38
CA VAL A 167 25.78 -16.44 7.67
C VAL A 167 25.90 -17.28 6.41
N THR A 168 25.10 -18.33 6.33
CA THR A 168 24.93 -19.13 5.11
C THR A 168 23.73 -18.59 4.35
N PHE A 169 23.93 -18.21 3.10
CA PHE A 169 22.87 -17.58 2.31
C PHE A 169 22.93 -17.98 0.83
N ARG A 170 21.81 -17.74 0.15
CA ARG A 170 21.66 -17.89 -1.30
C ARG A 170 21.15 -16.61 -1.92
N ALA A 171 21.85 -16.14 -2.95
CA ALA A 171 21.55 -14.90 -3.66
C ALA A 171 21.41 -15.14 -5.17
N GLY A 172 20.47 -14.42 -5.78
CA GLY A 172 20.17 -14.50 -7.20
C GLY A 172 18.92 -13.71 -7.54
N VAL A 173 18.14 -14.24 -8.48
CA VAL A 173 16.81 -13.69 -8.80
C VAL A 173 15.77 -14.78 -8.73
N GLY A 174 14.51 -14.38 -8.64
CA GLY A 174 13.37 -15.25 -8.87
C GLY A 174 12.50 -14.68 -9.98
N ARG A 175 11.99 -15.54 -10.86
CA ARG A 175 11.05 -15.12 -11.90
C ARG A 175 9.63 -15.51 -11.51
N CYS A 176 8.77 -14.51 -11.38
CA CYS A 176 7.34 -14.73 -11.42
C CYS A 176 6.93 -15.09 -12.85
N ARG A 177 6.08 -16.10 -12.97
CA ARG A 177 5.43 -16.52 -14.21
C ARG A 177 3.92 -16.63 -13.95
N ASP A 178 3.14 -16.73 -15.02
CA ASP A 178 1.70 -17.03 -14.96
C ASP A 178 0.92 -16.11 -13.99
N TYR A 179 1.24 -14.81 -14.00
CA TYR A 179 0.52 -13.80 -13.21
C TYR A 179 0.64 -13.95 -11.68
N GLN A 180 1.70 -14.61 -11.19
CA GLN A 180 1.92 -14.87 -9.76
C GLN A 180 2.52 -13.68 -8.97
N CYS A 181 2.89 -12.60 -9.65
CA CYS A 181 3.35 -11.37 -9.02
C CYS A 181 2.25 -10.32 -9.05
N ILE A 182 2.07 -9.61 -7.93
CA ILE A 182 1.11 -8.51 -7.81
C ILE A 182 1.80 -7.17 -7.63
N ILE A 183 1.10 -6.12 -8.02
CA ILE A 183 1.45 -4.74 -7.67
C ILE A 183 0.92 -4.47 -6.27
N SER A 184 1.79 -4.48 -5.27
CA SER A 184 1.42 -4.27 -3.86
C SER A 184 1.33 -2.80 -3.46
N SER A 185 2.05 -1.92 -4.16
CA SER A 185 1.97 -0.46 -4.03
C SER A 185 2.34 0.19 -5.35
N ARG A 186 2.18 1.52 -5.49
CA ARG A 186 2.35 2.22 -6.79
C ARG A 186 3.58 1.76 -7.58
N SER A 187 4.74 1.61 -6.95
CA SER A 187 5.97 1.19 -7.64
C SER A 187 6.52 -0.15 -7.17
N THR A 188 5.76 -0.92 -6.37
CA THR A 188 6.25 -2.17 -5.77
C THR A 188 5.55 -3.38 -6.32
N ILE A 189 6.35 -4.32 -6.80
CA ILE A 189 5.92 -5.64 -7.25
C ILE A 189 6.30 -6.64 -6.16
N ARG A 190 5.37 -7.50 -5.76
CA ARG A 190 5.54 -8.52 -4.71
C ARG A 190 5.19 -9.90 -5.26
N SER A 191 5.98 -10.92 -4.91
CA SER A 191 5.63 -12.31 -5.18
C SER A 191 4.48 -12.78 -4.29
N ASN A 192 3.51 -13.50 -4.85
CA ASN A 192 2.49 -14.23 -4.04
C ASN A 192 2.85 -15.70 -3.83
N THR A 193 3.78 -16.23 -4.63
CA THR A 193 4.22 -17.63 -4.58
C THR A 193 5.69 -17.73 -4.16
N ARG A 194 6.10 -18.93 -3.79
CA ARG A 194 7.52 -19.24 -3.55
C ARG A 194 8.27 -19.13 -4.87
N LEU A 195 9.29 -18.29 -4.91
CA LEU A 195 10.17 -18.18 -6.05
C LEU A 195 11.27 -19.24 -5.99
N SER A 196 11.61 -19.80 -7.14
CA SER A 196 12.83 -20.58 -7.32
C SER A 196 14.01 -19.63 -7.55
N LEU A 197 15.14 -19.95 -6.94
CA LEU A 197 16.41 -19.27 -7.19
C LEU A 197 16.85 -19.53 -8.63
N GLU A 198 17.09 -18.46 -9.38
CA GLU A 198 17.60 -18.46 -10.75
C GLU A 198 18.87 -17.59 -10.85
N PRO A 199 19.81 -17.92 -11.77
CA PRO A 199 21.02 -17.14 -11.97
C PRO A 199 20.73 -15.81 -12.66
N HIS A 200 21.50 -14.78 -12.34
CA HIS A 200 21.42 -13.47 -12.99
C HIS A 200 22.81 -12.84 -13.14
N PRO A 201 23.08 -12.08 -14.23
CA PRO A 201 24.38 -11.43 -14.44
C PRO A 201 24.72 -10.35 -13.40
N PHE A 202 23.74 -9.87 -12.63
CA PHE A 202 23.92 -8.80 -11.63
C PHE A 202 24.02 -9.32 -10.20
N THR A 203 23.95 -10.64 -10.00
CA THR A 203 23.88 -11.23 -8.66
C THR A 203 25.11 -10.86 -7.84
N PHE A 204 26.30 -10.92 -8.45
CA PHE A 204 27.55 -10.59 -7.77
C PHE A 204 27.65 -9.10 -7.43
N GLN A 205 27.41 -8.21 -8.40
CA GLN A 205 27.48 -6.76 -8.20
C GLN A 205 26.46 -6.30 -7.16
N ALA A 206 25.25 -6.87 -7.19
CA ALA A 206 24.23 -6.57 -6.19
C ALA A 206 24.66 -7.03 -4.79
N LEU A 207 25.29 -8.19 -4.67
CA LEU A 207 25.80 -8.69 -3.40
C LEU A 207 26.92 -7.82 -2.84
N GLU A 208 27.88 -7.41 -3.66
CA GLU A 208 28.98 -6.54 -3.23
C GLU A 208 28.48 -5.12 -2.86
N MET A 209 27.46 -4.62 -3.56
CA MET A 209 26.83 -3.33 -3.24
C MET A 209 25.90 -3.41 -2.02
N ALA A 210 25.37 -4.60 -1.69
CA ALA A 210 24.49 -4.80 -0.55
C ALA A 210 25.15 -4.38 0.77
N THR A 211 26.47 -4.52 0.90
CA THR A 211 27.21 -4.08 2.09
C THR A 211 27.02 -2.59 2.37
N THR A 212 27.27 -1.71 1.40
CA THR A 212 27.06 -0.26 1.58
C THR A 212 25.59 0.06 1.81
N VAL A 213 24.67 -0.61 1.10
CA VAL A 213 23.22 -0.42 1.30
C VAL A 213 22.80 -0.83 2.71
N ALA A 214 23.33 -1.93 3.26
CA ALA A 214 23.03 -2.38 4.62
C ALA A 214 23.47 -1.35 5.66
N ALA A 215 24.68 -0.80 5.53
CA ALA A 215 25.14 0.29 6.39
C ALA A 215 24.25 1.54 6.25
N ALA A 216 23.81 1.89 5.03
CA ALA A 216 22.91 3.01 4.80
C ALA A 216 21.55 2.83 5.47
N LEU A 217 20.98 1.62 5.40
CA LEU A 217 19.71 1.29 6.05
C LEU A 217 19.82 1.39 7.57
N ALA A 218 20.91 0.88 8.15
CA ALA A 218 21.17 0.98 9.58
C ALA A 218 21.35 2.44 10.03
N TYR A 219 22.18 3.22 9.31
CA TYR A 219 22.41 4.64 9.58
C TYR A 219 21.12 5.45 9.54
N GLN A 220 20.27 5.21 8.54
CA GLN A 220 19.00 5.93 8.40
C GLN A 220 17.91 5.39 9.35
N ASN A 221 18.07 4.18 9.90
CA ASN A 221 17.09 3.50 10.73
C ASN A 221 15.68 3.51 10.11
N ILE A 222 15.61 3.22 8.82
CA ILE A 222 14.37 3.21 8.03
C ILE A 222 14.17 1.85 7.38
N SER A 223 12.91 1.43 7.31
CA SER A 223 12.51 0.18 6.68
C SER A 223 13.39 -0.99 7.08
N ILE A 224 13.68 -1.09 8.39
CA ILE A 224 14.27 -2.22 9.10
C ILE A 224 13.51 -2.37 10.43
N PRO A 225 13.35 -3.61 10.94
CA PRO A 225 12.71 -3.83 12.23
C PRO A 225 13.60 -3.32 13.37
N TYR A 226 13.08 -3.29 14.59
CA TYR A 226 13.91 -3.00 15.76
C TYR A 226 14.70 -4.24 16.15
N ALA A 227 16.02 -4.10 16.32
CA ALA A 227 16.88 -5.20 16.75
C ALA A 227 16.50 -5.74 18.15
N SER A 228 15.77 -4.94 18.94
CA SER A 228 15.27 -5.27 20.28
C SER A 228 14.18 -6.35 20.32
N GLU A 229 13.53 -6.66 19.21
CA GLU A 229 12.46 -7.66 19.18
C GLU A 229 13.04 -9.05 18.90
N ASN A 230 13.72 -9.21 17.78
CA ASN A 230 14.37 -10.45 17.38
C ASN A 230 15.58 -10.13 16.50
N LEU A 231 16.78 -10.40 17.02
CA LEU A 231 18.02 -10.08 16.32
C LEU A 231 18.17 -10.87 15.02
N ASN A 232 17.80 -12.15 14.98
CA ASN A 232 17.92 -12.93 13.75
C ASN A 232 16.98 -12.39 12.67
N ASP A 233 15.74 -12.04 13.03
CA ASP A 233 14.80 -11.41 12.09
C ASP A 233 15.31 -10.06 11.58
N TYR A 234 15.98 -9.28 12.45
CA TYR A 234 16.65 -8.05 12.07
C TYR A 234 17.75 -8.28 11.03
N ILE A 235 18.65 -9.23 11.29
CA ILE A 235 19.76 -9.57 10.38
C ILE A 235 19.24 -10.14 9.06
N GLU A 236 18.29 -11.08 9.09
CA GLU A 236 17.67 -11.61 7.86
C GLU A 236 17.04 -10.48 7.03
N THR A 237 16.35 -9.55 7.70
CA THR A 237 15.65 -8.45 7.03
C THR A 237 16.61 -7.44 6.42
N ILE A 238 17.66 -7.03 7.13
CA ILE A 238 18.63 -6.06 6.61
C ILE A 238 19.42 -6.63 5.43
N LEU A 239 19.78 -7.92 5.46
CA LEU A 239 20.46 -8.61 4.36
C LEU A 239 19.56 -8.76 3.12
N LEU A 240 18.32 -9.23 3.32
CA LEU A 240 17.34 -9.33 2.23
C LEU A 240 17.08 -7.98 1.56
N ARG A 241 16.84 -6.94 2.36
CA ARG A 241 16.49 -5.60 1.86
C ARG A 241 17.67 -4.92 1.20
N SER A 242 18.87 -5.04 1.77
CA SER A 242 20.08 -4.46 1.18
C SER A 242 20.41 -5.09 -0.17
N TYR A 243 20.37 -6.41 -0.29
CA TYR A 243 20.52 -7.09 -1.58
C TYR A 243 19.43 -6.68 -2.57
N SER A 244 18.18 -6.66 -2.13
CA SER A 244 17.06 -6.30 -3.00
C SER A 244 17.18 -4.86 -3.52
N ALA A 245 17.55 -3.90 -2.67
CA ALA A 245 17.79 -2.53 -3.10
C ALA A 245 18.99 -2.40 -4.01
N ALA A 246 20.08 -3.11 -3.71
CA ALA A 246 21.25 -3.10 -4.55
C ALA A 246 20.94 -3.60 -5.96
N TRP A 247 20.28 -4.75 -6.07
CA TRP A 247 19.85 -5.33 -7.34
C TRP A 247 18.86 -4.43 -8.08
N ASN A 248 17.88 -3.83 -7.39
CA ASN A 248 16.93 -2.89 -8.01
C ASN A 248 17.63 -1.66 -8.58
N SER A 249 18.63 -1.13 -7.87
CA SER A 249 19.38 0.05 -8.31
C SER A 249 20.20 -0.24 -9.57
N ILE A 250 20.91 -1.36 -9.60
CA ILE A 250 21.70 -1.80 -10.76
C ILE A 250 20.76 -2.13 -11.94
N SER A 251 19.69 -2.88 -11.70
CA SER A 251 18.76 -3.29 -12.77
C SER A 251 18.00 -2.13 -13.39
N ASN A 252 17.65 -1.11 -12.60
CA ASN A 252 17.00 0.10 -13.12
C ASN A 252 18.00 0.97 -13.91
N LEU A 253 19.26 1.06 -13.46
CA LEU A 253 20.28 1.82 -14.17
C LEU A 253 20.62 1.18 -15.52
N MET A 254 20.84 -0.14 -15.53
CA MET A 254 21.26 -0.86 -16.73
C MET A 254 20.11 -1.14 -17.72
N SER A 255 18.86 -0.82 -17.36
CA SER A 255 17.67 -1.02 -18.20
C SER A 255 17.50 -2.46 -18.74
N THR A 256 18.16 -3.45 -18.17
CA THR A 256 18.12 -4.85 -18.65
C THR A 256 16.79 -5.55 -18.34
N SER A 257 15.88 -4.88 -17.64
CA SER A 257 14.55 -5.38 -17.30
C SER A 257 13.44 -4.89 -18.24
N LEU A 258 13.77 -4.32 -19.40
CA LEU A 258 12.79 -3.81 -20.38
C LEU A 258 12.05 -4.90 -21.18
N ALA A 259 12.02 -6.15 -20.71
CA ALA A 259 11.28 -7.19 -21.38
C ALA A 259 9.77 -6.87 -21.34
N PRO A 260 9.07 -6.81 -22.50
CA PRO A 260 7.63 -6.58 -22.51
C PRO A 260 6.93 -7.74 -21.78
N SER A 261 6.10 -7.40 -20.79
CA SER A 261 5.26 -8.35 -20.05
C SER A 261 3.81 -7.92 -20.13
N ARG A 262 2.89 -8.88 -20.24
CA ARG A 262 1.47 -8.61 -20.09
C ARG A 262 1.13 -8.43 -18.61
N TYR A 263 -0.02 -7.80 -18.35
CA TYR A 263 -0.55 -7.65 -17.01
C TYR A 263 -2.07 -7.79 -17.04
N HIS A 264 -2.66 -8.25 -15.93
CA HIS A 264 -4.10 -8.19 -15.72
C HIS A 264 -4.40 -7.03 -14.77
N PRO A 265 -5.11 -5.98 -15.25
CA PRO A 265 -5.48 -4.87 -14.40
C PRO A 265 -6.38 -5.36 -13.26
N ALA A 266 -6.08 -4.92 -12.04
CA ALA A 266 -7.10 -4.90 -11.01
C ALA A 266 -8.13 -3.86 -11.45
N VAL A 267 -9.24 -4.33 -12.01
CA VAL A 267 -10.37 -3.46 -12.30
C VAL A 267 -10.81 -2.91 -10.95
N PRO A 268 -10.79 -1.58 -10.73
CA PRO A 268 -11.41 -1.02 -9.54
C PRO A 268 -12.88 -1.40 -9.65
N VAL A 269 -13.30 -2.41 -8.90
CA VAL A 269 -14.71 -2.72 -8.80
C VAL A 269 -15.30 -1.55 -8.03
N LEU A 270 -15.81 -0.56 -8.77
CA LEU A 270 -16.84 0.34 -8.29
C LEU A 270 -18.00 -0.56 -7.89
N VAL A 271 -17.95 -1.10 -6.67
CA VAL A 271 -19.11 -1.73 -6.06
C VAL A 271 -20.05 -0.58 -5.79
N ALA A 272 -20.95 -0.33 -6.74
CA ALA A 272 -22.08 0.55 -6.51
C ALA A 272 -22.87 -0.05 -5.35
N LYS A 273 -22.65 0.48 -4.14
CA LYS A 273 -23.41 0.09 -2.95
C LYS A 273 -24.79 0.71 -3.09
N VAL A 274 -25.68 -0.02 -3.79
CA VAL A 274 -27.07 0.38 -3.93
C VAL A 274 -27.74 0.21 -2.58
N ASP A 275 -28.07 1.34 -1.95
CA ASP A 275 -28.87 1.35 -0.73
C ASP A 275 -30.31 0.92 -1.08
N ARG A 276 -30.64 -0.32 -0.72
CA ARG A 276 -31.97 -0.89 -0.98
C ARG A 276 -33.07 -0.12 -0.27
N ALA A 277 -32.81 0.45 0.91
CA ALA A 277 -33.81 1.24 1.63
C ALA A 277 -34.15 2.52 0.86
N ARG A 278 -33.14 3.18 0.28
CA ARG A 278 -33.35 4.35 -0.57
C ARG A 278 -34.12 4.01 -1.85
N VAL A 279 -33.83 2.87 -2.48
CA VAL A 279 -34.55 2.41 -3.69
C VAL A 279 -36.01 2.08 -3.38
N PHE A 280 -36.28 1.33 -2.32
CA PHE A 280 -37.65 1.02 -1.91
C PHE A 280 -38.41 2.27 -1.42
N GLY A 281 -37.74 3.21 -0.76
CA GLY A 281 -38.31 4.49 -0.39
C GLY A 281 -38.75 5.31 -1.61
N TRP A 282 -37.90 5.38 -2.65
CA TRP A 282 -38.25 6.03 -3.92
C TRP A 282 -39.41 5.35 -4.63
N LEU A 283 -39.40 4.01 -4.69
CA LEU A 283 -40.49 3.26 -5.30
C LEU A 283 -41.81 3.48 -4.55
N GLY A 284 -41.78 3.44 -3.21
CA GLY A 284 -42.95 3.70 -2.38
C GLY A 284 -43.52 5.10 -2.57
N LEU A 285 -42.65 6.11 -2.69
CA LEU A 285 -43.05 7.49 -2.97
C LEU A 285 -43.77 7.59 -4.32
N GLN A 286 -43.21 7.01 -5.38
CA GLN A 286 -43.81 7.04 -6.71
C GLN A 286 -45.16 6.31 -6.73
N LEU A 287 -45.24 5.14 -6.09
CA LEU A 287 -46.51 4.41 -5.95
C LEU A 287 -47.56 5.21 -5.18
N SER A 288 -47.16 5.91 -4.12
CA SER A 288 -48.07 6.75 -3.32
C SER A 288 -48.64 7.91 -4.13
N VAL A 289 -47.79 8.58 -4.92
CA VAL A 289 -48.24 9.64 -5.84
C VAL A 289 -49.24 9.10 -6.84
N THR A 290 -48.94 7.96 -7.49
CA THR A 290 -49.88 7.35 -8.45
C THR A 290 -51.20 6.94 -7.81
N LEU A 291 -51.17 6.40 -6.59
CA LEU A 291 -52.37 5.99 -5.86
C LEU A 291 -53.22 7.21 -5.47
N LEU A 292 -52.60 8.29 -4.99
CA LEU A 292 -53.29 9.54 -4.67
C LEU A 292 -53.91 10.18 -5.92
N SER A 293 -53.23 10.15 -7.06
CA SER A 293 -53.79 10.63 -8.33
C SER A 293 -55.01 9.81 -8.76
N ILE A 294 -54.98 8.48 -8.61
CA ILE A 294 -56.14 7.61 -8.91
C ILE A 294 -57.31 7.92 -7.96
N ILE A 295 -57.05 8.05 -6.66
CA ILE A 295 -58.06 8.40 -5.66
C ILE A 295 -58.68 9.76 -5.98
N PHE A 296 -57.86 10.76 -6.31
CA PHE A 296 -58.31 12.08 -6.73
C PHE A 296 -59.24 12.00 -7.94
N LEU A 297 -58.88 11.24 -8.97
CA LEU A 297 -59.73 11.05 -10.17
C LEU A 297 -61.05 10.34 -9.84
N ILE A 298 -61.04 9.35 -8.94
CA ILE A 298 -62.26 8.64 -8.49
C ILE A 298 -63.17 9.59 -7.69
N LEU A 299 -62.60 10.36 -6.77
CA LEU A 299 -63.32 11.38 -6.00
C LEU A 299 -63.89 12.45 -6.92
N GLN A 300 -63.09 12.96 -7.85
CA GLN A 300 -63.56 13.92 -8.84
C GLN A 300 -64.72 13.34 -9.65
N ARG A 301 -64.62 12.10 -10.14
CA ARG A 301 -65.72 11.44 -10.88
C ARG A 301 -66.99 11.23 -10.04
N LYS A 302 -66.85 10.90 -8.75
CA LYS A 302 -68.01 10.65 -7.87
C LYS A 302 -68.64 11.94 -7.31
N VAL A 303 -67.83 12.99 -7.12
CA VAL A 303 -68.23 14.27 -6.51
C VAL A 303 -68.50 15.36 -7.57
N SER A 304 -68.19 15.12 -8.87
CA SER A 304 -68.44 16.04 -9.99
C SER A 304 -69.92 16.29 -10.33
N GLN A 305 -70.85 16.10 -9.39
CA GLN A 305 -72.09 16.86 -9.44
C GLN A 305 -71.86 18.35 -9.10
N ILE A 306 -70.69 18.70 -8.53
CA ILE A 306 -70.26 20.08 -8.33
C ILE A 306 -69.20 20.40 -9.39
N PRO A 307 -69.45 21.33 -10.33
CA PRO A 307 -68.48 21.70 -11.35
C PRO A 307 -67.21 22.26 -10.69
N LEU A 308 -66.03 21.88 -11.18
CA LEU A 308 -64.77 22.50 -10.77
C LEU A 308 -64.87 24.00 -11.08
N LEU A 309 -64.88 24.82 -10.04
CA LEU A 309 -64.82 26.28 -10.14
C LEU A 309 -63.48 26.68 -10.77
N GLY A 310 -63.49 26.83 -12.10
CA GLY A 310 -62.33 27.31 -12.86
C GLY A 310 -62.03 28.80 -12.60
N ASP A 311 -63.01 29.54 -12.08
CA ASP A 311 -62.86 30.94 -11.72
C ASP A 311 -63.52 31.22 -10.37
N VAL A 312 -62.71 31.59 -9.38
CA VAL A 312 -63.16 31.83 -8.01
C VAL A 312 -64.07 33.07 -7.94
N SER A 313 -63.98 33.97 -8.93
CA SER A 313 -64.85 35.15 -9.03
C SER A 313 -66.31 34.80 -9.36
N LEU A 314 -66.56 33.62 -9.94
CA LEU A 314 -67.91 33.14 -10.26
C LEU A 314 -68.55 32.31 -9.14
N ALA A 315 -67.83 32.04 -8.04
CA ALA A 315 -68.31 31.19 -6.95
C ALA A 315 -69.65 31.66 -6.33
N ALA A 316 -69.90 32.97 -6.29
CA ALA A 316 -71.15 33.53 -5.77
C ALA A 316 -72.38 33.19 -6.63
N PHE A 317 -72.20 32.93 -7.93
CA PHE A 317 -73.29 32.57 -8.86
C PHE A 317 -73.62 31.08 -8.86
N TYR A 318 -72.74 30.25 -8.29
CA TYR A 318 -72.95 28.80 -8.14
C TYR A 318 -73.55 28.42 -6.77
N LEU A 319 -73.86 29.41 -5.92
CA LEU A 319 -74.66 29.17 -4.72
C LEU A 319 -76.09 28.89 -5.15
N ASP A 320 -76.58 27.69 -4.83
CA ASP A 320 -77.96 27.29 -5.09
C ASP A 320 -78.91 28.13 -4.20
N THR A 321 -79.50 29.17 -4.78
CA THR A 321 -80.44 30.06 -4.10
C THR A 321 -81.88 29.55 -4.15
N THR A 322 -82.12 28.29 -4.53
CA THR A 322 -83.50 27.77 -4.69
C THR A 322 -84.27 27.63 -3.38
N ASN A 323 -83.60 27.68 -2.22
CA ASN A 323 -84.26 27.76 -0.91
C ASN A 323 -83.74 28.99 -0.14
N LEU A 324 -84.43 30.11 -0.30
CA LEU A 324 -84.30 31.22 0.64
C LEU A 324 -85.06 30.86 1.91
N PRO A 325 -84.47 31.01 3.11
CA PRO A 325 -85.19 30.79 4.35
C PRO A 325 -86.36 31.78 4.46
N GLU A 326 -87.56 31.26 4.75
CA GLU A 326 -88.76 32.05 5.00
C GLU A 326 -88.49 33.01 6.17
N SER A 327 -88.82 34.29 5.97
CA SER A 327 -88.69 35.31 7.01
C SER A 327 -89.90 35.23 7.94
N ASP A 328 -89.70 34.93 9.23
CA ASP A 328 -90.69 34.95 10.32
C ASP A 328 -91.18 36.39 10.67
N SER A 329 -91.51 37.20 9.66
CA SER A 329 -92.05 38.55 9.86
C SER A 329 -93.56 38.54 9.63
N PRO A 330 -94.38 38.88 10.64
CA PRO A 330 -95.85 38.75 10.60
C PRO A 330 -96.57 39.76 9.68
N TYR A 331 -95.86 40.47 8.80
CA TYR A 331 -96.42 41.48 7.89
C TYR A 331 -95.89 41.40 6.45
N ALA A 332 -95.38 40.26 6.00
CA ALA A 332 -95.13 40.04 4.57
C ALA A 332 -96.37 39.38 3.91
N PRO A 333 -96.97 39.99 2.88
CA PRO A 333 -98.29 39.59 2.37
C PRO A 333 -98.26 38.43 1.36
N ILE A 334 -97.32 37.50 1.50
CA ILE A 334 -97.13 36.42 0.53
C ILE A 334 -96.69 35.14 1.26
N ASP A 335 -97.63 34.21 1.46
CA ASP A 335 -97.32 32.81 1.75
C ASP A 335 -96.89 32.12 0.44
N GLY A 336 -95.71 31.51 0.42
CA GLY A 336 -95.20 30.74 -0.71
C GLY A 336 -93.73 31.03 -1.04
N ALA A 337 -93.04 30.04 -1.61
CA ALA A 337 -91.63 30.15 -1.93
C ALA A 337 -91.45 31.02 -3.18
N LEU A 338 -90.66 32.10 -3.07
CA LEU A 338 -90.30 32.92 -4.23
C LEU A 338 -89.34 32.14 -5.14
N LYS A 339 -89.84 31.72 -6.30
CA LYS A 339 -89.07 31.00 -7.31
C LYS A 339 -88.85 31.89 -8.53
N VAL A 340 -87.61 32.01 -8.96
CA VAL A 340 -87.25 32.74 -10.17
C VAL A 340 -87.54 31.85 -11.38
N HIS A 341 -88.38 32.33 -12.28
CA HIS A 341 -88.69 31.68 -13.55
C HIS A 341 -88.22 32.54 -14.72
N ASP A 342 -87.74 31.87 -15.77
CA ASP A 342 -87.42 32.49 -17.04
C ASP A 342 -88.67 32.46 -17.94
N GLU A 343 -89.22 33.63 -18.25
CA GLU A 343 -90.29 33.80 -19.24
C GLU A 343 -89.82 34.82 -20.27
N ASP A 344 -89.76 34.41 -21.53
CA ASP A 344 -89.38 35.23 -22.69
C ASP A 344 -88.02 35.95 -22.56
N GLY A 345 -87.06 35.30 -21.89
CA GLY A 345 -85.68 35.79 -21.76
C GLY A 345 -85.49 36.88 -20.70
N LEU A 346 -86.49 37.10 -19.83
CA LEU A 346 -86.39 37.96 -18.65
C LEU A 346 -86.72 37.15 -17.40
N LEU A 347 -85.78 37.11 -16.46
CA LEU A 347 -85.97 36.44 -15.17
C LEU A 347 -87.01 37.21 -14.34
N LYS A 348 -88.12 36.55 -14.02
CA LYS A 348 -89.19 37.09 -13.17
C LYS A 348 -89.34 36.23 -11.92
N VAL A 349 -89.46 36.88 -10.77
CA VAL A 349 -89.72 36.20 -9.50
C VAL A 349 -91.23 36.01 -9.36
N LYS A 350 -91.66 34.75 -9.23
CA LYS A 350 -93.05 34.41 -8.91
C LYS A 350 -93.10 33.67 -7.58
N VAL A 351 -94.23 33.79 -6.92
CA VAL A 351 -94.53 33.07 -5.68
C VAL A 351 -95.18 31.75 -6.09
N VAL A 352 -94.68 30.64 -5.54
CA VAL A 352 -95.20 29.29 -5.80
C VAL A 352 -95.78 28.70 -4.52
#